data_AF-A0A816GAM3-F1
#
_entry.id   AF-A0A816GAM3-F1
#
_cell.length_a   1.000
_cell.length_b   1.000
_cell.length_c   1.000
_cell.angle_alpha   90.00
_cell.angle_beta   90.00
_cell.angle_gamma   90.00
#
_symmetry.space_group_name_H-M   'P 1'
#
loop_
_entity.id
_entity.type
_entity.pdbx_description
1 polymer ?
#
loop_
_entity_poly.entity_id
_entity_poly.type
_entity_poly.pdbx_seq_one_letter_code
_entity_poly.pdbx_strand_id
1 'polypeptide(L)'
;PSCSDGNENQDESGVDCGGLTCTARCDLGQHCTHNADCSNGNCHQTNKTCQVQSCNDGNQNQDESGVDCGGFVCGARCDLNQACSHNSDCSNGNCHTSLKLCQVSSCNDGNRNQDETDVDCGGSICGARCGLNQVCSRNSDCSNKNCHQTNKICQGIRRAYIKKA
;
A
#
# COMPACT_ATOMS: atom_id res chain seq x y z
N PRO A 1 42.59 10.21 13.91
CA PRO A 1 41.25 10.29 13.30
C PRO A 1 40.18 10.54 14.37
N SER A 2 39.38 11.58 14.21
CA SER A 2 38.26 11.93 15.09
C SER A 2 37.13 12.58 14.30
N CYS A 3 35.90 12.53 14.84
CA CYS A 3 34.69 13.08 14.21
C CYS A 3 34.60 14.61 14.10
N SER A 4 35.73 15.33 14.11
CA SER A 4 35.81 16.79 14.14
C SER A 4 37.22 17.28 13.74
N ASP A 5 37.89 16.54 12.86
CA ASP A 5 39.26 16.84 12.41
C ASP A 5 39.35 17.48 11.02
N GLY A 6 38.22 17.79 10.40
CA GLY A 6 38.13 18.47 9.10
C GLY A 6 38.30 17.54 7.91
N ASN A 7 38.38 16.22 8.11
CA ASN A 7 38.56 15.25 7.04
C ASN A 7 37.52 14.13 7.14
N GLU A 8 36.90 13.76 6.02
CA GLU A 8 36.00 12.60 5.93
C GLU A 8 36.77 11.29 6.23
N ASN A 9 36.64 10.77 7.45
CA ASN A 9 37.36 9.57 7.90
C ASN A 9 36.58 8.71 8.90
N GLN A 10 37.17 7.57 9.29
CA GLN A 10 36.49 6.50 10.03
C GLN A 10 35.24 5.99 9.29
N ASP A 11 34.06 6.16 9.88
CA ASP A 11 32.75 5.80 9.35
C ASP A 11 31.88 7.04 9.05
N GLU A 12 32.48 8.23 9.01
CA GLU A 12 31.81 9.45 8.57
C GLU A 12 31.24 9.29 7.16
N SER A 13 30.06 9.85 6.95
CA SER A 13 29.47 9.96 5.63
C SER A 13 29.49 11.37 5.08
N GLY A 14 29.87 12.37 5.86
CA GLY A 14 30.29 13.68 5.39
C GLY A 14 31.42 14.18 6.28
N VAL A 15 32.13 15.23 5.86
CA VAL A 15 33.25 15.78 6.65
C VAL A 15 32.79 16.13 8.06
N ASP A 16 33.35 15.45 9.07
CA ASP A 16 33.02 15.61 10.50
C ASP A 16 31.56 15.29 10.86
N CYS A 17 30.84 14.48 10.06
CA CYS A 17 29.44 14.14 10.31
C CYS A 17 28.99 12.78 9.74
N GLY A 18 27.89 12.27 10.28
CA GLY A 18 27.28 11.03 9.82
C GLY A 18 28.03 9.77 10.27
N GLY A 19 27.54 8.60 9.89
CA GLY A 19 28.07 7.33 10.41
C GLY A 19 27.42 6.90 11.73
N LEU A 20 27.89 5.79 12.27
CA LEU A 20 27.41 5.20 13.52
C LEU A 20 28.20 5.68 14.74
N THR A 21 29.48 6.00 14.55
CA THR A 21 30.41 6.37 15.62
C THR A 21 30.33 7.86 15.92
N CYS A 22 30.10 8.69 14.90
CA CYS A 22 29.96 10.12 15.08
C CYS A 22 28.55 10.50 15.52
N THR A 23 28.45 11.31 16.56
CA THR A 23 27.16 11.79 17.10
C THR A 23 26.58 12.96 16.31
N ALA A 24 27.45 13.69 15.59
CA ALA A 24 27.04 14.79 14.72
C ALA A 24 26.34 14.25 13.47
N ARG A 25 25.14 14.75 13.21
CA ARG A 25 24.40 14.48 11.99
C ARG A 25 24.76 15.52 10.93
N CYS A 26 24.80 15.11 9.68
CA CYS A 26 25.11 15.95 8.54
C CYS A 26 23.97 16.93 8.24
N ASP A 27 24.33 18.20 8.02
CA ASP A 27 23.39 19.26 7.62
C ASP A 27 23.04 19.19 6.13
N LEU A 28 22.04 19.97 5.71
CA LEU A 28 21.60 20.03 4.32
C LEU A 28 22.78 20.33 3.36
N GLY A 29 22.84 19.56 2.26
CA GLY A 29 23.88 19.65 1.24
C GLY A 29 25.15 18.84 1.55
N GLN A 30 25.32 18.34 2.77
CA GLN A 30 26.45 17.46 3.12
C GLN A 30 26.24 16.05 2.58
N HIS A 31 27.34 15.34 2.36
CA HIS A 31 27.30 13.96 1.89
C HIS A 31 26.69 13.05 2.96
N CYS A 32 26.04 11.98 2.51
CA CYS A 32 25.40 11.00 3.38
C CYS A 32 25.31 9.65 2.67
N THR A 33 25.24 8.59 3.46
CA THR A 33 25.08 7.21 2.97
C THR A 33 23.76 6.58 3.40
N HIS A 34 23.26 7.01 4.56
CA HIS A 34 22.04 6.54 5.17
C HIS A 34 21.18 7.72 5.62
N ASN A 35 19.86 7.54 5.62
CA ASN A 35 18.91 8.55 6.12
C ASN A 35 19.24 9.00 7.54
N ALA A 36 19.71 8.09 8.39
CA ALA A 36 20.13 8.41 9.74
C ALA A 36 21.26 9.44 9.78
N ASP A 37 22.15 9.48 8.77
CA ASP A 37 23.29 10.39 8.76
C ASP A 37 22.87 11.86 8.77
N CYS A 38 21.72 12.17 8.17
CA CYS A 38 21.24 13.53 8.02
C CYS A 38 20.47 14.02 9.26
N SER A 39 20.65 15.29 9.62
CA SER A 39 19.97 15.91 10.76
C SER A 39 18.44 15.93 10.59
N ASN A 40 17.96 15.94 9.35
CA ASN A 40 16.55 15.85 8.98
C ASN A 40 16.08 14.41 8.65
N GLY A 41 16.96 13.42 8.77
CA GLY A 41 16.62 12.04 8.47
C GLY A 41 16.45 11.72 6.98
N ASN A 42 16.87 12.59 6.05
CA ASN A 42 16.67 12.39 4.62
C ASN A 42 17.96 12.50 3.81
N CYS A 43 18.48 11.33 3.42
CA CYS A 43 19.63 11.20 2.55
C CYS A 43 19.15 10.86 1.14
N HIS A 44 19.30 11.77 0.18
CA HIS A 44 18.83 11.55 -1.18
C HIS A 44 19.56 10.36 -1.81
N GLN A 45 18.83 9.37 -2.31
CA GLN A 45 19.41 8.07 -2.63
C GLN A 45 20.39 8.10 -3.81
N THR A 46 20.15 8.96 -4.81
CA THR A 46 21.05 9.14 -5.98
C THR A 46 22.13 10.19 -5.75
N ASN A 47 21.77 11.38 -5.23
CA ASN A 47 22.70 12.50 -5.03
C ASN A 47 23.64 12.29 -3.83
N LYS A 48 23.33 11.34 -2.94
CA LYS A 48 24.08 11.05 -1.71
C LYS A 48 24.34 12.29 -0.87
N THR A 49 23.32 13.16 -0.77
CA THR A 49 23.38 14.39 0.03
C THR A 49 22.14 14.54 0.89
N CYS A 50 22.30 15.18 2.05
CA CYS A 50 21.19 15.51 2.92
C CYS A 50 20.32 16.59 2.29
N GLN A 51 19.05 16.30 2.04
CA GLN A 51 18.16 17.21 1.32
C GLN A 51 16.84 17.34 2.05
N VAL A 52 16.15 18.46 1.87
CA VAL A 52 14.78 18.62 2.39
C VAL A 52 13.94 17.49 1.81
N GLN A 53 13.13 16.87 2.67
CA GLN A 53 12.22 15.81 2.27
C GLN A 53 11.27 16.30 1.17
N SER A 54 11.11 15.51 0.14
CA SER A 54 10.25 15.81 -1.01
C SER A 54 9.69 14.53 -1.61
N CYS A 55 8.62 14.64 -2.38
CA CYS A 55 7.91 13.50 -2.95
C CYS A 55 8.63 12.76 -4.10
N ASN A 56 9.90 13.09 -4.34
CA ASN A 56 10.70 12.61 -5.46
C ASN A 56 12.19 12.54 -5.11
N ASP A 57 12.51 12.29 -3.84
CA ASP A 57 13.89 12.22 -3.33
C ASP A 57 14.46 10.79 -3.23
N GLY A 58 13.70 9.79 -3.69
CA GLY A 58 14.10 8.39 -3.69
C GLY A 58 13.87 7.68 -2.35
N ASN A 59 13.20 8.33 -1.39
CA ASN A 59 12.92 7.78 -0.07
C ASN A 59 11.42 7.80 0.21
N GLN A 60 10.87 6.69 0.70
CA GLN A 60 9.48 6.66 1.17
C GLN A 60 9.29 7.57 2.40
N ASN A 61 8.78 8.77 2.19
CA ASN A 61 8.59 9.77 3.24
C ASN A 61 7.35 10.66 3.03
N GLN A 62 7.18 11.72 3.83
CA GLN A 62 5.94 12.50 3.89
C GLN A 62 4.68 11.60 4.05
N ASP A 63 3.78 11.62 3.08
CA ASP A 63 2.55 10.82 3.06
C ASP A 63 2.58 9.74 1.97
N GLU A 64 3.76 9.43 1.45
CA GLU A 64 3.96 8.42 0.41
C GLU A 64 3.60 7.02 0.88
N SER A 65 2.83 6.32 0.06
CA SER A 65 2.52 4.91 0.28
C SER A 65 3.58 3.97 -0.32
N GLY A 66 4.31 4.44 -1.32
CA GLY A 66 5.49 3.78 -1.91
C GLY A 66 6.55 4.83 -2.24
N VAL A 67 7.79 4.42 -2.48
CA VAL A 67 8.90 5.36 -2.75
C VAL A 67 8.54 6.31 -3.90
N ASP A 68 8.53 7.62 -3.62
CA ASP A 68 8.20 8.69 -4.56
C ASP A 68 6.76 8.64 -5.14
N CYS A 69 5.83 7.97 -4.46
CA CYS A 69 4.47 7.81 -4.94
C CYS A 69 3.41 7.57 -3.85
N GLY A 70 2.16 7.83 -4.22
CA GLY A 70 1.00 7.71 -3.36
C GLY A 70 0.83 8.90 -2.43
N GLY A 71 -0.12 8.80 -1.51
CA GLY A 71 -0.45 9.93 -0.65
C GLY A 71 -1.27 11.00 -1.36
N PHE A 72 -1.89 11.86 -0.57
CA PHE A 72 -2.70 12.96 -1.06
C PHE A 72 -1.85 14.19 -1.39
N VAL A 73 -0.81 14.46 -0.59
CA VAL A 73 0.10 15.61 -0.73
C VAL A 73 1.03 15.40 -1.92
N CYS A 74 1.64 14.23 -2.03
CA CYS A 74 2.57 13.94 -3.13
C CYS A 74 1.89 13.77 -4.48
N GLY A 75 0.65 13.25 -4.52
CA GLY A 75 -0.24 13.29 -5.68
C GLY A 75 0.18 12.43 -6.89
N ALA A 76 1.46 12.05 -6.99
CA ALA A 76 1.95 11.05 -7.92
C ALA A 76 1.32 9.69 -7.56
N ARG A 77 0.80 8.97 -8.56
CA ARG A 77 0.23 7.64 -8.33
C ARG A 77 1.28 6.56 -8.55
N CYS A 78 1.26 5.57 -7.68
CA CYS A 78 2.10 4.39 -7.71
C CYS A 78 1.72 3.46 -8.87
N ASP A 79 2.74 2.96 -9.56
CA ASP A 79 2.64 1.95 -10.61
C ASP A 79 2.46 0.54 -10.04
N LEU A 80 2.24 -0.43 -10.93
CA LEU A 80 2.07 -1.83 -10.55
C LEU A 80 3.27 -2.34 -9.74
N ASN A 81 2.96 -3.13 -8.71
CA ASN A 81 3.88 -3.68 -7.70
C ASN A 81 4.56 -2.65 -6.80
N GLN A 82 4.19 -1.37 -6.86
CA GLN A 82 4.58 -0.40 -5.83
C GLN A 82 3.62 -0.43 -4.65
N ALA A 83 4.12 0.02 -3.49
CA ALA A 83 3.36 -0.01 -2.24
C ALA A 83 2.23 1.03 -2.23
N CYS A 84 1.11 0.65 -1.62
CA CYS A 84 -0.10 1.46 -1.55
C CYS A 84 -0.81 1.27 -0.21
N SER A 85 -1.50 2.31 0.24
CA SER A 85 -2.37 2.24 1.42
C SER A 85 -3.84 2.35 1.04
N HIS A 86 -4.12 3.06 -0.05
CA HIS A 86 -5.44 3.31 -0.58
C HIS A 86 -5.49 3.04 -2.09
N ASN A 87 -6.68 2.70 -2.58
CA ASN A 87 -6.94 2.53 -4.01
C ASN A 87 -6.57 3.79 -4.82
N SER A 88 -6.72 4.98 -4.24
CA SER A 88 -6.34 6.26 -4.86
C SER A 88 -4.84 6.41 -5.11
N ASP A 89 -4.01 5.68 -4.36
CA ASP A 89 -2.56 5.74 -4.48
C ASP A 89 -2.09 5.08 -5.78
N CYS A 90 -2.83 4.10 -6.29
CA CYS A 90 -2.44 3.34 -7.48
C CYS A 90 -2.91 4.00 -8.77
N SER A 91 -2.06 3.97 -9.81
CA SER A 91 -2.37 4.53 -11.13
C SER A 91 -3.57 3.86 -11.79
N ASN A 92 -3.79 2.59 -11.47
CA ASN A 92 -4.95 1.80 -11.90
C ASN A 92 -6.14 1.83 -10.94
N GLY A 93 -6.04 2.53 -9.81
CA GLY A 93 -7.10 2.62 -8.82
C GLY A 93 -7.29 1.36 -7.95
N ASN A 94 -6.35 0.41 -7.96
CA ASN A 94 -6.48 -0.87 -7.25
C ASN A 94 -5.28 -1.18 -6.37
N CYS A 95 -5.46 -0.97 -5.08
CA CYS A 95 -4.50 -1.33 -4.05
C CYS A 95 -4.93 -2.66 -3.42
N HIS A 96 -4.17 -3.73 -3.63
CA HIS A 96 -4.53 -5.03 -3.09
C HIS A 96 -4.60 -4.99 -1.56
N THR A 97 -5.73 -5.40 -0.98
CA THR A 97 -6.01 -5.21 0.46
C THR A 97 -5.00 -5.89 1.37
N SER A 98 -4.65 -7.14 1.06
CA SER A 98 -3.68 -7.94 1.84
C SER A 98 -2.22 -7.68 1.48
N LEU A 99 -1.88 -7.56 0.19
CA LEU A 99 -0.49 -7.37 -0.25
C LEU A 99 0.00 -5.93 -0.05
N LYS A 100 -0.91 -4.95 0.03
CA LYS A 100 -0.58 -3.51 0.07
C LYS A 100 0.28 -3.07 -1.11
N LEU A 101 0.02 -3.66 -2.27
CA LEU A 101 0.67 -3.34 -3.54
C LEU A 101 -0.37 -2.97 -4.59
N CYS A 102 -0.01 -2.05 -5.48
CA CYS A 102 -0.80 -1.76 -6.66
C CYS A 102 -0.77 -2.96 -7.61
N GLN A 103 -1.92 -3.55 -7.87
CA GLN A 103 -2.02 -4.72 -8.73
C GLN A 103 -3.16 -4.58 -9.73
N VAL A 104 -3.03 -5.24 -10.87
CA VAL A 104 -4.12 -5.32 -11.85
C VAL A 104 -5.35 -5.88 -11.13
N SER A 105 -6.50 -5.22 -11.31
CA SER A 105 -7.76 -5.66 -10.69
C SER A 105 -8.09 -7.10 -11.05
N SER A 106 -8.27 -7.94 -10.05
CA SER A 106 -8.61 -9.36 -10.17
C SER A 106 -9.71 -9.74 -9.20
N CYS A 107 -10.37 -10.86 -9.47
CA CYS A 107 -11.50 -11.36 -8.66
C CYS A 107 -11.12 -11.87 -7.24
N ASN A 108 -9.91 -11.56 -6.78
CA ASN A 108 -9.32 -12.10 -5.56
C ASN A 108 -8.26 -11.14 -4.97
N ASP A 109 -8.37 -9.84 -5.26
CA ASP A 109 -7.44 -8.82 -4.80
C ASP A 109 -7.87 -8.15 -3.48
N GLY A 110 -8.96 -8.62 -2.89
CA GLY A 110 -9.52 -8.10 -1.65
C GLY A 110 -10.29 -6.80 -1.82
N ASN A 111 -10.62 -6.40 -3.05
CA ASN A 111 -11.44 -5.24 -3.36
C ASN A 111 -12.67 -5.66 -4.16
N ARG A 112 -13.83 -5.07 -3.85
CA ARG A 112 -15.03 -5.27 -4.65
C ARG A 112 -14.89 -4.56 -6.00
N ASN A 113 -14.51 -5.27 -7.05
CA ASN A 113 -14.28 -4.71 -8.39
C ASN A 113 -14.75 -5.66 -9.51
N GLN A 114 -14.40 -5.37 -10.77
CA GLN A 114 -14.86 -6.09 -11.96
C GLN A 114 -16.40 -6.27 -11.97
N ASP A 115 -16.91 -7.51 -11.94
CA ASP A 115 -18.34 -7.81 -11.86
C ASP A 115 -18.76 -8.45 -10.53
N GLU A 116 -17.92 -8.31 -9.50
CA GLU A 116 -18.16 -8.83 -8.17
C GLU A 116 -19.38 -8.20 -7.50
N THR A 117 -20.18 -9.06 -6.86
CA THR A 117 -21.32 -8.59 -6.06
C THR A 117 -20.94 -8.33 -4.63
N ASP A 118 -19.91 -8.99 -4.12
CA ASP A 118 -19.26 -8.74 -2.84
C ASP A 118 -17.74 -8.97 -2.99
N VAL A 119 -16.93 -8.56 -2.02
CA VAL A 119 -15.46 -8.64 -2.11
C VAL A 119 -15.01 -10.07 -2.47
N ASP A 120 -14.27 -10.20 -3.57
CA ASP A 120 -13.72 -11.46 -4.10
C ASP A 120 -14.76 -12.53 -4.48
N CYS A 121 -16.03 -12.15 -4.73
CA CYS A 121 -17.06 -13.11 -5.10
C CYS A 121 -18.26 -12.55 -5.87
N GLY A 122 -18.98 -13.49 -6.51
CA GLY A 122 -20.18 -13.21 -7.27
C GLY A 122 -19.87 -12.74 -8.68
N GLY A 123 -20.90 -12.34 -9.42
CA GLY A 123 -20.73 -12.02 -10.83
C GLY A 123 -20.68 -13.26 -11.72
N SER A 124 -20.48 -13.01 -13.00
CA SER A 124 -20.39 -13.99 -14.09
C SER A 124 -18.96 -14.18 -14.61
N ILE A 125 -18.11 -13.15 -14.51
CA ILE A 125 -16.70 -13.17 -14.87
C ILE A 125 -15.92 -13.77 -13.70
N CYS A 126 -16.21 -13.31 -12.49
CA CYS A 126 -15.63 -13.86 -11.28
C CYS A 126 -16.28 -15.20 -10.92
N GLY A 127 -15.51 -16.29 -11.00
CA GLY A 127 -16.01 -17.66 -10.84
C GLY A 127 -16.30 -18.08 -9.38
N ALA A 128 -15.80 -17.32 -8.40
CA ALA A 128 -16.04 -17.56 -6.99
C ALA A 128 -17.47 -17.18 -6.61
N ARG A 129 -18.20 -18.09 -5.96
CA ARG A 129 -19.56 -17.81 -5.47
C ARG A 129 -19.52 -17.32 -4.04
N CYS A 130 -20.30 -16.29 -3.76
CA CYS A 130 -20.48 -15.73 -2.43
C CYS A 130 -21.10 -16.72 -1.45
N GLY A 131 -20.56 -16.74 -0.23
CA GLY A 131 -21.07 -17.46 0.93
C GLY A 131 -22.29 -16.79 1.55
N LEU A 132 -22.74 -17.31 2.69
CA LEU A 132 -23.91 -16.77 3.40
C LEU A 132 -23.65 -15.35 3.92
N ASN A 133 -24.68 -14.51 3.90
CA ASN A 133 -24.67 -13.09 4.31
C ASN A 133 -23.81 -12.17 3.44
N GLN A 134 -23.16 -12.67 2.38
CA GLN A 134 -22.49 -11.85 1.38
C GLN A 134 -23.47 -11.28 0.36
N VAL A 135 -23.10 -10.14 -0.23
CA VAL A 135 -23.94 -9.40 -1.17
C VAL A 135 -24.06 -10.14 -2.51
N CYS A 136 -25.24 -10.11 -3.10
CA CYS A 136 -25.56 -10.77 -4.37
C CYS A 136 -26.55 -9.96 -5.19
N SER A 137 -26.47 -10.10 -6.52
CA SER A 137 -27.43 -9.51 -7.46
C SER A 137 -28.35 -10.56 -8.08
N ARG A 138 -27.86 -11.79 -8.23
CA ARG A 138 -28.52 -12.94 -8.85
C ARG A 138 -28.29 -14.19 -8.01
N ASN A 139 -29.18 -15.17 -8.18
CA ASN A 139 -29.03 -16.47 -7.53
C ASN A 139 -27.69 -17.14 -7.87
N SER A 140 -27.17 -16.98 -9.10
CA SER A 140 -25.88 -17.55 -9.53
C SER A 140 -24.69 -17.11 -8.67
N ASP A 141 -24.78 -15.93 -8.08
CA ASP A 141 -23.69 -15.30 -7.33
C ASP A 141 -23.50 -16.03 -5.99
N CYS A 142 -24.55 -16.68 -5.46
CA CYS A 142 -24.51 -17.37 -4.19
C CYS A 142 -24.12 -18.84 -4.35
N SER A 143 -23.27 -19.33 -3.44
CA SER A 143 -22.86 -20.74 -3.36
C SER A 143 -24.05 -21.68 -3.23
N ASN A 144 -25.12 -21.25 -2.57
CA ASN A 144 -26.36 -21.99 -2.38
C ASN A 144 -27.46 -21.67 -3.41
N LYS A 145 -27.14 -20.88 -4.43
CA LYS A 145 -28.07 -20.40 -5.47
C LYS A 145 -29.30 -19.63 -4.95
N ASN A 146 -29.22 -19.02 -3.78
CA ASN A 146 -30.34 -18.32 -3.14
C ASN A 146 -29.96 -16.90 -2.73
N CYS A 147 -30.14 -15.96 -3.68
CA CYS A 147 -30.00 -14.54 -3.43
C CYS A 147 -31.34 -13.95 -2.99
N HIS A 148 -31.41 -13.34 -1.80
CA HIS A 148 -32.66 -12.79 -1.30
C HIS A 148 -33.11 -11.58 -2.12
N GLN A 149 -34.32 -11.62 -2.66
CA GLN A 149 -34.80 -10.65 -3.64
C GLN A 149 -34.78 -9.20 -3.14
N THR A 150 -35.13 -8.97 -1.86
CA THR A 150 -35.19 -7.62 -1.28
C THR A 150 -33.92 -7.21 -0.53
N ASN A 151 -33.22 -8.18 0.09
CA ASN A 151 -32.08 -7.86 0.96
C ASN A 151 -30.76 -7.94 0.20
N LYS A 152 -30.77 -8.49 -1.02
CA LYS A 152 -29.59 -8.62 -1.90
C LYS A 152 -28.39 -9.27 -1.19
N ILE A 153 -28.68 -10.28 -0.38
CA ILE A 153 -27.70 -11.10 0.34
C ILE A 153 -27.98 -12.59 0.13
N CYS A 154 -26.93 -13.40 0.11
CA CYS A 154 -27.02 -14.85 0.04
C CYS A 154 -27.56 -15.43 1.34
N GLN A 155 -28.77 -15.96 1.33
CA GLN A 155 -29.45 -16.43 2.54
C GLN A 155 -29.50 -17.95 2.62
N GLY A 156 -29.35 -18.48 3.84
CA GLY A 156 -29.54 -19.90 4.10
C GLY A 156 -30.94 -20.36 3.70
N ILE A 157 -31.06 -21.59 3.24
CA ILE A 157 -32.36 -22.20 2.97
C ILE A 157 -33.03 -22.40 4.34
N ARG A 158 -34.01 -21.56 4.69
CA ARG A 158 -34.84 -21.80 5.87
C ARG A 158 -35.52 -23.14 5.64
N ARG A 159 -35.21 -24.16 6.46
CA ARG A 159 -35.99 -25.39 6.48
C ARG A 159 -37.42 -24.98 6.81
N ALA A 160 -38.31 -25.06 5.83
CA ALA A 160 -39.73 -25.01 6.12
C ALA A 160 -39.99 -26.15 7.11
N TYR A 161 -40.30 -25.81 8.36
CA TYR A 161 -40.79 -26.78 9.32
C TYR A 161 -42.11 -27.30 8.74
N ILE A 162 -42.06 -28.45 8.07
CA ILE A 162 -43.26 -29.20 7.76
C ILE A 162 -43.81 -29.60 9.12
N LYS A 163 -44.81 -28.85 9.62
CA LYS A 163 -45.67 -29.33 10.69
C LYS A 163 -46.30 -30.61 10.15
N LYS A 164 -45.75 -31.77 10.52
CA LYS A 164 -46.45 -33.04 10.36
C LYS A 164 -47.73 -32.90 11.19
N ALA A 165 -48.86 -32.90 10.49
CA ALA A 165 -50.19 -33.04 11.06
C ALA A 165 -50.35 -34.42 11.70
#